data_AF-A0A5C5R601-F1
#
_entry.id   AF-A0A5C5R601-F1
#
_cell.length_a   1.000
_cell.length_b   1.000
_cell.length_c   1.000
_cell.angle_alpha   90.00
_cell.angle_beta   90.00
_cell.angle_gamma   90.00
#
_symmetry.space_group_name_H-M   'P 1'
#
loop_
_entity.id
_entity.type
_entity.pdbx_description
1 polymer ?
#
loop_
_entity_poly.entity_id
_entity_poly.type
_entity_poly.pdbx_seq_one_letter_code
_entity_poly.pdbx_strand_id
1 'polypeptide(L)'
;MTMSTTTSTVPTRFGTILADPPWLHHQVGGHGASNHYSLMTLDRIKAMPVADLAADDAHCWLWVTNASLRDGYDVLDAWGFTPRSTMTWVKPRLGLGNYLRNATEHMLLGTRGHAPVRFKAQPTWMFAPLQAHSHKPEEQYAIIERISPGPYLELFARRPQPGWHRWGNEVEAQVVIPGYPVPSDPPSPPRTTHQDEQHRVAA
;
A
#
# COMPACT_ATOMS: atom_id res chain seq x y z
N MET A 1 22.11 32.76 -8.16
CA MET A 1 21.08 32.23 -7.24
C MET A 1 21.44 30.78 -6.94
N THR A 2 22.05 30.53 -5.78
CA THR A 2 22.31 29.19 -5.28
C THR A 2 20.99 28.58 -4.83
N MET A 3 20.52 27.54 -5.54
CA MET A 3 19.37 26.74 -5.13
C MET A 3 19.77 25.98 -3.86
N SER A 4 19.29 26.46 -2.71
CA SER A 4 19.41 25.75 -1.43
C SER A 4 18.60 24.45 -1.53
N THR A 5 19.28 23.33 -1.68
CA THR A 5 18.68 21.99 -1.62
C THR A 5 18.32 21.74 -0.16
N THR A 6 17.08 22.07 0.20
CA THR A 6 16.55 21.67 1.51
C THR A 6 16.35 20.17 1.48
N THR A 7 17.21 19.41 2.16
CA THR A 7 17.06 17.97 2.33
C THR A 7 15.80 17.72 3.16
N SER A 8 14.65 17.55 2.50
CA SER A 8 13.41 17.16 3.14
C SER A 8 13.61 15.84 3.86
N THR A 9 13.56 15.85 5.20
CA THR A 9 13.67 14.65 6.01
C THR A 9 12.39 13.82 5.82
N VAL A 10 12.52 12.53 5.51
CA VAL A 10 11.36 11.65 5.36
C VAL A 10 10.67 11.48 6.72
N PRO A 11 9.34 11.68 6.84
CA PRO A 11 8.61 11.42 8.06
C PRO A 11 8.72 9.96 8.49
N THR A 12 8.78 9.73 9.80
CA THR A 12 8.78 8.38 10.37
C THR A 12 7.37 7.81 10.54
N ARG A 13 6.35 8.67 10.63
CA ARG A 13 4.93 8.30 10.75
C ARG A 13 4.05 9.12 9.80
N PHE A 14 3.00 8.49 9.29
CA PHE A 14 2.12 9.01 8.24
C PHE A 14 0.68 9.16 8.74
N GLY A 15 0.09 10.33 8.48
CA GLY A 15 -1.33 10.58 8.77
C GLY A 15 -2.26 9.85 7.80
N THR A 16 -1.76 9.51 6.61
CA THR A 16 -2.51 8.73 5.62
C THR A 16 -1.60 7.77 4.87
N ILE A 17 -2.05 6.52 4.77
CA ILE A 17 -1.42 5.47 3.99
C ILE A 17 -2.38 5.02 2.90
N LEU A 18 -1.91 4.97 1.65
CA LEU A 18 -2.57 4.29 0.53
C LEU A 18 -1.82 2.99 0.25
N ALA A 19 -2.51 1.89 -0.01
CA ALA A 19 -1.89 0.63 -0.36
C ALA A 19 -2.66 -0.09 -1.48
N ASP A 20 -1.93 -0.66 -2.44
CA ASP A 20 -2.44 -1.58 -3.48
C ASP A 20 -1.64 -2.89 -3.48
N PRO A 21 -1.87 -3.78 -2.50
CA PRO A 21 -1.08 -4.99 -2.36
C PRO A 21 -1.21 -5.93 -3.58
N PRO A 22 -0.16 -6.69 -3.92
CA PRO A 22 -0.21 -7.67 -4.99
C PRO A 22 -0.89 -8.96 -4.51
N TRP A 23 -2.21 -8.92 -4.32
CA TRP A 23 -3.01 -10.00 -3.75
C TRP A 23 -2.80 -11.36 -4.45
N LEU A 24 -2.53 -12.43 -3.69
CA LEU A 24 -2.50 -13.78 -4.26
C LEU A 24 -3.90 -14.35 -4.54
N HIS A 25 -4.89 -13.99 -3.71
CA HIS A 25 -6.21 -14.61 -3.70
C HIS A 25 -6.96 -14.40 -5.03
N HIS A 26 -7.34 -15.51 -5.67
CA HIS A 26 -8.01 -15.54 -6.98
C HIS A 26 -7.23 -14.84 -8.12
N GLN A 27 -5.90 -14.73 -8.01
CA GLN A 27 -5.05 -14.08 -9.01
C GLN A 27 -4.15 -15.07 -9.79
N VAL A 28 -4.43 -16.38 -9.70
CA VAL A 28 -3.68 -17.43 -10.39
C VAL A 28 -4.53 -18.02 -11.54
N GLY A 29 -3.89 -18.32 -12.68
CA GLY A 29 -4.52 -18.93 -13.86
C GLY A 29 -4.22 -18.18 -15.15
N GLY A 30 -4.82 -18.60 -16.27
CA GLY A 30 -4.51 -18.06 -17.61
C GLY A 30 -4.74 -16.55 -17.78
N HIS A 31 -5.60 -15.95 -16.94
CA HIS A 31 -5.87 -14.51 -16.92
C HIS A 31 -5.60 -13.87 -15.55
N GLY A 32 -4.86 -14.55 -14.68
CA GLY A 32 -4.54 -14.07 -13.34
C GLY A 32 -3.40 -13.05 -13.33
N ALA A 33 -3.37 -12.18 -12.32
CA ALA A 33 -2.29 -11.21 -12.14
C ALA A 33 -0.90 -11.84 -11.96
N SER A 34 -0.83 -13.14 -11.60
CA SER A 34 0.43 -13.89 -11.50
C SER A 34 1.25 -13.91 -12.80
N ASN A 35 0.61 -13.66 -13.94
CA ASN A 35 1.29 -13.60 -15.25
C ASN A 35 1.98 -12.26 -15.51
N HIS A 36 1.78 -11.27 -14.63
CA HIS A 36 2.26 -9.89 -14.82
C HIS A 36 3.25 -9.45 -13.74
N TYR A 37 3.08 -9.88 -12.48
CA TYR A 37 3.96 -9.52 -11.38
C TYR A 37 3.93 -10.57 -10.25
N SER A 38 4.92 -10.51 -9.36
CA SER A 38 5.00 -11.38 -8.19
C SER A 38 3.90 -11.03 -7.17
N LEU A 39 3.18 -12.05 -6.72
CA LEU A 39 2.07 -11.92 -5.77
C LEU A 39 2.54 -12.17 -4.32
N MET A 40 1.76 -11.68 -3.37
CA MET A 40 2.00 -11.81 -1.94
C MET A 40 0.82 -12.54 -1.28
N THR A 41 1.13 -13.51 -0.41
CA THR A 41 0.12 -14.24 0.36
C THR A 41 -0.60 -13.30 1.33
N LEU A 42 -1.85 -13.62 1.68
CA LEU A 42 -2.63 -12.83 2.64
C LEU A 42 -1.90 -12.69 3.98
N ASP A 43 -1.34 -13.78 4.51
CA ASP A 43 -0.59 -13.74 5.77
C ASP A 43 0.64 -12.84 5.67
N ARG A 44 1.31 -12.81 4.52
CA ARG A 44 2.46 -11.95 4.31
C ARG A 44 2.06 -10.48 4.19
N ILE A 45 0.90 -10.16 3.61
CA ILE A 45 0.35 -8.78 3.59
C ILE A 45 -0.02 -8.34 5.00
N LYS A 46 -0.77 -9.17 5.75
CA LYS A 46 -1.17 -8.88 7.15
C LYS A 46 0.04 -8.66 8.06
N ALA A 47 1.12 -9.41 7.85
CA ALA A 47 2.35 -9.32 8.67
C ALA A 47 3.20 -8.07 8.39
N MET A 48 2.85 -7.23 7.41
CA MET A 48 3.57 -5.97 7.20
C MET A 48 3.44 -5.06 8.43
N PRO A 49 4.52 -4.42 8.90
CA PRO A 49 4.50 -3.54 10.07
C PRO A 49 3.93 -2.16 9.74
N VAL A 50 2.81 -2.10 9.01
CA VAL A 50 2.14 -0.84 8.61
C VAL A 50 1.71 -0.03 9.85
N ALA A 51 1.43 -0.72 10.96
CA ALA A 51 1.13 -0.09 12.22
C ALA A 51 2.25 0.83 12.74
N ASP A 52 3.51 0.52 12.45
CA ASP A 52 4.66 1.31 12.91
C ASP A 52 4.86 2.57 12.05
N LEU A 53 4.36 2.54 10.81
CA LEU A 53 4.41 3.65 9.87
C LEU A 53 3.25 4.62 10.04
N ALA A 54 2.15 4.22 10.69
CA ALA A 54 1.00 5.08 10.87
C ALA A 54 1.15 6.01 12.08
N ALA A 55 0.65 7.24 11.96
CA ALA A 55 0.47 8.14 13.10
C ALA A 55 -0.58 7.58 14.08
N ASP A 56 -0.67 8.17 15.27
CA ASP A 56 -1.64 7.76 16.30
C ASP A 56 -3.08 7.96 15.81
N ASP A 57 -3.33 9.10 15.14
CA ASP A 57 -4.55 9.37 14.37
C ASP A 57 -4.22 9.28 12.89
N ALA A 58 -4.73 8.24 12.21
CA ALA A 58 -4.36 7.97 10.83
C ALA A 58 -5.49 7.37 10.00
N HIS A 59 -5.43 7.57 8.69
CA HIS A 59 -6.25 6.88 7.69
C HIS A 59 -5.44 5.84 6.92
N CYS A 60 -6.09 4.74 6.57
CA CYS A 60 -5.60 3.77 5.60
C CYS A 60 -6.62 3.63 4.46
N TRP A 61 -6.17 3.81 3.23
CA TRP A 61 -6.91 3.51 2.01
C TRP A 61 -6.33 2.26 1.39
N LEU A 62 -7.11 1.19 1.32
CA LEU A 62 -6.64 -0.12 0.86
C LEU A 62 -7.41 -0.55 -0.39
N TRP A 63 -6.71 -0.67 -1.51
CA TRP A 63 -7.28 -1.20 -2.75
C TRP A 63 -7.56 -2.70 -2.64
N VAL A 64 -8.76 -3.07 -3.06
CA VAL A 64 -9.23 -4.44 -3.16
C VAL A 64 -10.06 -4.63 -4.44
N THR A 65 -10.14 -5.87 -4.88
CA THR A 65 -11.08 -6.30 -5.92
C THR A 65 -12.31 -6.93 -5.27
N ASN A 66 -13.33 -7.28 -6.06
CA ASN A 66 -14.45 -8.07 -5.55
C ASN A 66 -14.00 -9.39 -4.89
N ALA A 67 -12.91 -10.00 -5.37
CA ALA A 67 -12.41 -11.27 -4.83
C ALA A 67 -11.62 -11.11 -3.52
N SER A 68 -10.91 -9.98 -3.35
CA SER A 68 -10.09 -9.70 -2.16
C SER A 68 -10.77 -8.78 -1.15
N LEU A 69 -12.08 -8.51 -1.31
CA LEU A 69 -12.81 -7.58 -0.45
C LEU A 69 -12.81 -8.03 1.02
N ARG A 70 -13.06 -9.32 1.27
CA ARG A 70 -13.01 -9.91 2.63
C ARG A 70 -11.61 -9.81 3.22
N ASP A 71 -10.61 -10.21 2.44
CA ASP A 71 -9.19 -10.16 2.84
C ASP A 71 -8.76 -8.73 3.20
N GLY A 72 -9.28 -7.72 2.52
CA GLY A 72 -8.99 -6.33 2.81
C GLY A 72 -9.45 -5.89 4.20
N TYR A 73 -10.60 -6.37 4.67
CA TYR A 73 -11.04 -6.11 6.05
C TYR A 73 -10.10 -6.77 7.06
N ASP A 74 -9.73 -8.04 6.83
CA ASP A 74 -8.77 -8.76 7.68
C ASP A 74 -7.39 -8.06 7.72
N VAL A 75 -6.96 -7.47 6.60
CA VAL A 75 -5.72 -6.68 6.51
C VAL A 75 -5.81 -5.37 7.27
N LEU A 76 -6.91 -4.62 7.15
CA LEU A 76 -7.10 -3.38 7.93
C LEU A 76 -7.06 -3.67 9.43
N ASP A 77 -7.74 -4.73 9.88
CA ASP A 77 -7.73 -5.15 11.29
C ASP A 77 -6.31 -5.53 11.75
N ALA A 78 -5.59 -6.35 10.96
CA ALA A 78 -4.21 -6.76 11.26
C ALA A 78 -3.24 -5.56 11.33
N TRP A 79 -3.44 -4.55 10.49
CA TRP A 79 -2.67 -3.31 10.50
C TRP A 79 -3.14 -2.32 11.57
N GLY A 80 -4.15 -2.66 12.39
CA GLY A 80 -4.64 -1.83 13.49
C GLY A 80 -5.46 -0.62 13.02
N PHE A 81 -6.24 -0.78 11.97
CA PHE A 81 -7.22 0.20 11.49
C PHE A 81 -8.63 -0.38 11.61
N THR A 82 -9.57 0.43 12.10
CA THR A 82 -10.99 0.09 12.08
C THR A 82 -11.58 0.43 10.71
N PRO A 83 -12.15 -0.55 9.97
CA PRO A 83 -12.84 -0.26 8.71
C PRO A 83 -14.03 0.68 8.90
N ARG A 84 -14.19 1.66 8.00
CA ARG A 84 -15.28 2.66 8.06
C ARG A 84 -16.20 2.62 6.86
N SER A 85 -15.62 2.82 5.67
CA SER A 85 -16.40 3.03 4.44
C SER A 85 -15.69 2.38 3.26
N THR A 86 -16.47 2.00 2.25
CA THR A 86 -15.94 1.51 0.98
C THR A 86 -16.18 2.55 -0.10
N MET A 87 -15.12 2.97 -0.79
CA MET A 87 -15.17 3.79 -1.99
C MET A 87 -15.08 2.90 -3.23
N THR A 88 -16.01 3.02 -4.15
CA THR A 88 -16.08 2.16 -5.34
C THR A 88 -15.66 2.91 -6.60
N TRP A 89 -14.63 2.41 -7.27
CA TRP A 89 -14.33 2.81 -8.64
C TRP A 89 -15.22 2.06 -9.62
N VAL A 90 -16.11 2.78 -10.29
CA VAL A 90 -16.94 2.29 -11.39
C VAL A 90 -16.16 2.43 -12.69
N LYS A 91 -15.99 1.31 -13.39
CA LYS A 91 -15.26 1.23 -14.66
C LYS A 91 -16.20 1.39 -15.85
N PRO A 92 -15.78 2.05 -16.94
CA PRO A 92 -16.60 2.26 -18.14
C PRO A 92 -16.82 1.00 -19.00
N ARG A 93 -16.44 -0.20 -18.51
CA ARG A 93 -16.58 -1.46 -19.25
C ARG A 93 -16.65 -2.67 -18.33
N LEU A 94 -17.17 -3.78 -18.87
CA LEU A 94 -17.14 -5.08 -18.21
C LEU A 94 -15.74 -5.71 -18.30
N GLY A 95 -15.23 -6.13 -17.14
CA GLY A 95 -14.02 -6.94 -16.99
C GLY A 95 -14.32 -8.43 -16.88
N LEU A 96 -13.37 -9.20 -16.37
CA LEU A 96 -13.52 -10.64 -16.11
C LEU A 96 -14.53 -10.91 -14.98
N GLY A 97 -14.90 -12.18 -14.77
CA GLY A 97 -15.69 -12.59 -13.61
C GLY A 97 -16.47 -13.88 -13.85
N ASN A 98 -16.49 -14.77 -12.87
CA ASN A 98 -17.06 -16.12 -12.99
C ASN A 98 -18.59 -16.13 -12.79
N TYR A 99 -19.09 -15.30 -11.88
CA TYR A 99 -20.53 -15.21 -11.56
C TYR A 99 -21.14 -13.92 -12.10
N LEU A 100 -20.58 -12.79 -11.68
CA LEU A 100 -20.89 -11.46 -12.21
C LEU A 100 -19.65 -10.90 -12.91
N ARG A 101 -19.87 -10.08 -13.93
CA ARG A 101 -18.78 -9.40 -14.65
C ARG A 101 -18.28 -8.23 -13.83
N ASN A 102 -16.99 -8.21 -13.50
CA ASN A 102 -16.37 -7.14 -12.74
C ASN A 102 -16.42 -5.83 -13.51
N ALA A 103 -17.22 -4.88 -13.06
CA ALA A 103 -17.23 -3.50 -13.55
C ALA A 103 -16.73 -2.50 -12.48
N THR A 104 -16.20 -3.02 -11.37
CA THR A 104 -15.77 -2.24 -10.21
C THR A 104 -14.46 -2.73 -9.63
N GLU A 105 -13.75 -1.82 -8.97
CA GLU A 105 -12.76 -2.10 -7.93
C GLU A 105 -13.07 -1.18 -6.74
N HIS A 106 -12.50 -1.47 -5.56
CA HIS A 106 -12.86 -0.76 -4.34
C HIS A 106 -11.63 -0.32 -3.56
N MET A 107 -11.75 0.79 -2.83
CA MET A 107 -10.84 1.18 -1.77
C MET A 107 -11.59 1.14 -0.44
N LEU A 108 -11.03 0.42 0.54
CA LEU A 108 -11.51 0.45 1.91
C LEU A 108 -10.85 1.60 2.65
N LEU A 109 -11.65 2.47 3.27
CA LEU A 109 -11.19 3.47 4.24
C LEU A 109 -11.21 2.86 5.63
N GLY A 110 -10.04 2.72 6.24
CA GLY A 110 -9.85 2.41 7.66
C GLY A 110 -9.32 3.62 8.43
N THR A 111 -9.64 3.69 9.73
CA THR A 111 -9.15 4.75 10.63
C THR A 111 -8.48 4.15 11.85
N ARG A 112 -7.45 4.83 12.36
CA ARG A 112 -6.83 4.58 13.65
C ARG A 112 -6.99 5.81 14.55
N GLY A 113 -7.16 5.59 15.85
CA GLY A 113 -7.30 6.66 16.83
C GLY A 113 -8.55 7.51 16.59
N HIS A 114 -8.43 8.81 16.87
CA HIS A 114 -9.43 9.81 16.57
C HIS A 114 -9.10 10.54 15.26
N ALA A 115 -9.33 9.87 14.12
CA ALA A 115 -9.06 10.41 12.79
C ALA A 115 -10.36 10.87 12.08
N PRO A 116 -10.78 12.15 12.21
CA PRO A 116 -11.92 12.67 11.48
C PRO A 116 -11.58 12.96 10.01
N VAL A 117 -12.56 12.76 9.13
CA VAL A 117 -12.46 13.21 7.73
C VAL A 117 -12.52 14.73 7.63
N ARG A 118 -11.74 15.30 6.71
CA ARG A 118 -11.72 16.75 6.40
C ARG A 118 -12.94 17.21 5.62
N PHE A 119 -13.56 16.31 4.85
CA PHE A 119 -14.72 16.60 4.04
C PHE A 119 -15.76 15.48 4.17
N LYS A 120 -17.00 15.84 4.52
CA LYS A 120 -18.05 14.86 4.87
C LYS A 120 -18.99 14.50 3.73
N ALA A 121 -18.95 15.24 2.61
CA ALA A 121 -19.89 15.09 1.49
C ALA A 121 -19.26 14.40 0.27
N GLN A 122 -18.20 13.61 0.46
CA GLN A 122 -17.60 12.82 -0.62
C GLN A 122 -18.46 11.59 -0.88
N PRO A 123 -18.98 11.38 -2.10
CA PRO A 123 -19.68 10.16 -2.46
C PRO A 123 -18.78 8.93 -2.32
N THR A 124 -19.36 7.78 -1.98
CA THR A 124 -18.68 6.48 -1.85
C THR A 124 -18.44 5.77 -3.18
N TRP A 125 -18.49 6.52 -4.29
CA TRP A 125 -18.16 6.02 -5.61
C TRP A 125 -17.49 7.10 -6.44
N MET A 126 -16.73 6.67 -7.44
CA MET A 126 -16.20 7.50 -8.50
C MET A 126 -16.31 6.78 -9.84
N PHE A 127 -16.54 7.53 -10.91
CA PHE A 127 -16.42 7.04 -12.27
C PHE A 127 -15.16 7.67 -12.87
N ALA A 128 -14.20 6.82 -13.24
CA ALA A 128 -12.88 7.25 -13.68
C ALA A 128 -12.40 6.38 -14.86
N PRO A 129 -11.58 6.93 -15.77
CA PRO A 129 -11.13 6.22 -16.95
C PRO A 129 -10.33 4.98 -16.59
N LEU A 130 -10.43 3.95 -17.44
CA LEU A 130 -9.55 2.79 -17.32
C LEU A 130 -8.21 3.10 -17.96
N GLN A 131 -7.14 2.76 -17.25
CA GLN A 131 -5.77 2.91 -17.71
C GLN A 131 -5.17 1.54 -18.08
N ALA A 132 -3.83 1.45 -18.13
CA ALA A 132 -3.13 0.19 -18.35
C ALA A 132 -3.49 -0.88 -17.29
N HIS A 133 -3.15 -2.14 -17.55
CA HIS A 133 -3.53 -3.22 -16.65
C HIS A 133 -3.04 -2.97 -15.20
N SER A 134 -3.97 -3.12 -14.25
CA SER A 134 -3.76 -2.87 -12.81
C SER A 134 -3.42 -1.42 -12.43
N HIS A 135 -3.42 -0.47 -13.38
CA HIS A 135 -3.19 0.95 -13.11
C HIS A 135 -4.46 1.58 -12.53
N LYS A 136 -4.36 2.01 -11.26
CA LYS A 136 -5.42 2.69 -10.52
C LYS A 136 -5.54 4.17 -10.95
N PRO A 137 -6.76 4.73 -10.99
CA PRO A 137 -7.01 6.07 -11.50
C PRO A 137 -6.31 7.16 -10.67
N GLU A 138 -5.76 8.17 -11.33
CA GLU A 138 -5.05 9.27 -10.65
C GLU A 138 -5.98 10.11 -9.76
N GLU A 139 -7.29 10.11 -10.06
CA GLU A 139 -8.34 10.78 -9.30
C GLU A 139 -8.39 10.32 -7.82
N GLN A 140 -7.86 9.12 -7.52
CA GLN A 140 -7.74 8.61 -6.15
C GLN A 140 -7.00 9.59 -5.24
N TYR A 141 -5.92 10.22 -5.71
CA TYR A 141 -5.07 11.08 -4.87
C TYR A 141 -5.83 12.33 -4.45
N ALA A 142 -6.51 12.98 -5.39
CA ALA A 142 -7.32 14.17 -5.12
C ALA A 142 -8.48 13.86 -4.14
N ILE A 143 -9.08 12.68 -4.23
CA ILE A 143 -10.11 12.24 -3.29
C ILE A 143 -9.49 12.02 -1.91
N ILE A 144 -8.36 11.31 -1.82
CA ILE A 144 -7.72 10.99 -0.55
C ILE A 144 -7.24 12.27 0.16
N GLU A 145 -6.58 13.18 -0.55
CA GLU A 145 -6.08 14.45 0.01
C GLU A 145 -7.20 15.38 0.49
N ARG A 146 -8.36 15.34 -0.19
CA ARG A 146 -9.57 16.06 0.24
C ARG A 146 -10.12 15.51 1.55
N ILE A 147 -10.01 14.20 1.77
CA ILE A 147 -10.63 13.50 2.90
C ILE A 147 -9.69 13.39 4.09
N SER A 148 -8.39 13.21 3.85
CA SER A 148 -7.45 12.67 4.81
C SER A 148 -6.26 13.60 5.03
N PRO A 149 -5.67 13.62 6.24
CA PRO A 149 -4.49 14.41 6.52
C PRO A 149 -3.18 13.74 6.09
N GLY A 150 -2.26 14.52 5.54
CA GLY A 150 -0.87 14.10 5.38
C GLY A 150 -0.10 14.08 6.71
N PRO A 151 1.19 13.69 6.71
CA PRO A 151 1.97 13.31 5.54
C PRO A 151 1.46 12.00 4.93
N TYR A 152 1.61 11.86 3.61
CA TYR A 152 1.07 10.75 2.82
C TYR A 152 2.14 9.74 2.44
N LEU A 153 1.81 8.45 2.50
CA LEU A 153 2.62 7.33 2.04
C LEU A 153 1.80 6.43 1.11
N GLU A 154 2.37 6.07 -0.03
CA GLU A 154 1.86 5.02 -0.91
C GLU A 154 2.74 3.75 -0.78
N LEU A 155 2.13 2.66 -0.36
CA LEU A 155 2.71 1.32 -0.33
C LEU A 155 2.38 0.58 -1.63
N PHE A 156 3.36 -0.16 -2.15
CA PHE A 156 3.32 -0.83 -3.45
C PHE A 156 3.24 0.15 -4.63
N ALA A 157 3.79 1.35 -4.44
CA ALA A 157 3.85 2.37 -5.46
C ALA A 157 4.67 1.89 -6.67
N ARG A 158 4.20 2.22 -7.87
CA ARG A 158 4.91 1.96 -9.15
C ARG A 158 5.38 3.23 -9.86
N ARG A 159 4.99 4.40 -9.33
CA ARG A 159 5.38 5.70 -9.85
C ARG A 159 5.42 6.73 -8.71
N PRO A 160 6.21 7.80 -8.83
CA PRO A 160 6.14 8.91 -7.88
C PRO A 160 4.85 9.71 -8.07
N GLN A 161 4.24 10.12 -6.96
CA GLN A 161 3.15 11.09 -6.92
C GLN A 161 3.62 12.34 -6.15
N PRO A 162 3.46 13.57 -6.70
CA PRO A 162 3.87 14.79 -6.01
C PRO A 162 3.21 14.91 -4.62
N GLY A 163 4.01 15.20 -3.59
CA GLY A 163 3.53 15.34 -2.21
C GLY A 163 3.35 14.01 -1.45
N TRP A 164 3.61 12.86 -2.10
CA TRP A 164 3.50 11.53 -1.50
C TRP A 164 4.87 10.89 -1.33
N HIS A 165 5.07 10.26 -0.17
CA HIS A 165 6.15 9.32 0.05
C HIS A 165 5.77 7.98 -0.54
N ARG A 166 6.76 7.17 -0.88
CA ARG A 166 6.53 5.93 -1.61
C ARG A 166 7.39 4.79 -1.12
N TRP A 167 6.83 3.59 -1.18
CA TRP A 167 7.52 2.32 -1.01
C TRP A 167 6.98 1.33 -2.04
N GLY A 168 7.86 0.61 -2.75
CA GLY A 168 7.46 -0.37 -3.75
C GLY A 168 8.64 -0.85 -4.61
N ASN A 169 8.42 -1.96 -5.33
CA ASN A 169 9.49 -2.63 -6.09
C ASN A 169 9.90 -1.90 -7.38
N GLU A 170 9.06 -0.99 -7.87
CA GLU A 170 9.21 -0.32 -9.17
C GLU A 170 9.52 1.18 -9.00
N VAL A 171 9.90 1.60 -7.79
CA VAL A 171 10.23 2.99 -7.48
C VAL A 171 11.47 3.09 -6.59
N GLU A 172 12.09 4.27 -6.61
CA GLU A 172 13.08 4.64 -5.60
C GLU A 172 12.34 4.86 -4.27
N ALA A 173 12.37 3.87 -3.38
CA ALA A 173 11.63 3.88 -2.13
C ALA A 173 12.25 4.90 -1.15
N GLN A 174 11.38 5.57 -0.40
CA GLN A 174 11.80 6.60 0.57
C GLN A 174 11.67 6.12 2.01
N VAL A 175 11.05 4.97 2.22
CA VAL A 175 10.85 4.32 3.52
C VAL A 175 11.43 2.91 3.41
N VAL A 176 12.01 2.38 4.49
CA VAL A 176 12.46 0.99 4.56
C VAL A 176 11.51 0.23 5.47
N ILE A 177 11.05 -0.95 5.03
CA ILE A 177 10.15 -1.81 5.81
C ILE A 177 10.93 -3.07 6.22
N PRO A 178 11.26 -3.25 7.51
CA PRO A 178 12.02 -4.41 7.98
C PRO A 178 11.38 -5.73 7.57
N GLY A 179 12.18 -6.61 6.96
CA GLY A 179 11.74 -7.89 6.46
C GLY A 179 11.02 -7.83 5.11
N TYR A 180 10.76 -6.65 4.53
CA TYR A 180 10.12 -6.46 3.23
C TYR A 180 11.07 -5.65 2.32
N PRO A 181 12.17 -6.26 1.84
CA PRO A 181 13.14 -5.54 1.03
C PRO A 181 12.55 -5.21 -0.35
N VAL A 182 12.90 -4.03 -0.86
CA VAL A 182 12.65 -3.62 -2.25
C VAL A 182 13.98 -3.41 -2.99
N PRO A 183 14.01 -3.44 -4.34
CA PRO A 183 15.26 -3.34 -5.09
C PRO A 183 16.05 -2.05 -4.87
N SER A 184 15.38 -0.96 -4.47
CA SER A 184 16.01 0.33 -4.15
C SER A 184 16.57 0.42 -2.72
N ASP A 185 16.33 -0.59 -1.88
CA ASP A 185 16.90 -0.59 -0.52
C ASP A 185 18.43 -0.68 -0.58
N PRO A 186 19.14 -0.02 0.36
CA PRO A 186 20.58 -0.15 0.45
C PRO A 186 20.96 -1.62 0.70
N PRO A 187 22.07 -2.10 0.12
CA PRO A 187 22.52 -3.47 0.32
C PRO A 187 22.69 -3.73 1.82
N SER A 188 22.16 -4.86 2.28
CA SER A 188 22.34 -5.27 3.67
C SER A 188 23.84 -5.37 3.98
N PRO A 189 24.30 -4.86 5.14
CA PRO A 189 25.69 -5.03 5.54
C PRO A 189 26.03 -6.53 5.58
N PRO A 190 27.25 -6.92 5.18
CA PRO A 190 27.66 -8.33 5.25
C PRO A 190 27.50 -8.83 6.68
N ARG A 191 26.91 -10.02 6.86
CA ARG A 191 26.84 -10.67 8.17
C ARG A 191 28.27 -10.90 8.66
N THR A 192 28.68 -10.20 9.69
CA THR A 192 29.91 -10.53 10.42
C THR A 192 29.71 -11.87 11.10
N THR A 193 30.34 -12.92 10.57
CA THR A 193 30.53 -14.19 11.25
C THR A 193 31.50 -13.97 12.42
N HIS A 194 30.99 -13.56 13.58
CA HIS A 194 31.75 -13.57 14.84
C HIS A 194 31.09 -14.51 15.84
N GLN A 195 31.04 -15.81 15.49
CA GLN A 195 30.86 -16.91 16.43
C GLN A 195 31.52 -18.14 15.81
N ASP A 196 32.86 -18.25 15.90
CA ASP A 196 33.59 -19.51 15.71
C ASP A 196 35.04 -19.44 16.24
N GLU A 197 35.29 -18.68 17.31
CA GLU A 197 36.62 -18.58 17.94
C GLU A 197 36.60 -18.71 19.47
N GLN A 198 35.74 -19.61 19.99
CA GLN A 198 35.79 -20.01 21.41
C GLN A 198 35.92 -21.54 21.64
N HIS A 199 36.24 -22.33 20.61
CA HIS A 199 36.55 -23.76 20.77
C HIS A 199 37.87 -24.15 20.09
N ARG A 200 39.00 -23.52 20.47
CA ARG A 200 40.35 -24.03 20.14
C ARG A 200 41.40 -23.85 21.24
N VAL A 201 40.99 -23.88 22.51
CA VAL A 201 41.94 -24.03 23.63
C VAL A 201 41.49 -25.19 24.53
N ALA A 202 41.66 -26.42 24.02
CA ALA A 202 41.76 -27.65 24.81
C ALA A 202 42.14 -28.81 23.88
N ALA A 203 43.42 -28.91 23.51
CA ALA A 203 44.15 -30.15 23.19
C ALA A 203 45.63 -29.81 23.01
#